data_AF-A0A957SXD7-F1
#
_entry.id   AF-A0A957SXD7-F1
#
_cell.length_a   1.000
_cell.length_b   1.000
_cell.length_c   1.000
_cell.angle_alpha   90.00
_cell.angle_beta   90.00
_cell.angle_gamma   90.00
#
_symmetry.space_group_name_H-M   'P 1'
#
loop_
_entity.id
_entity.type
_entity.pdbx_description
1 polymer ?
#
loop_
_entity_poly.entity_id
_entity_poly.type
_entity_poly.pdbx_seq_one_letter_code
_entity_poly.pdbx_strand_id
1 'polypeptide(L)'
;MIVTPEQVQQYQEQGYCVLEKVIPQTYLDGLRSECGRFIDMMHAEMDAQGTNTLGISHRNRRYFVSRRYQESPIVTGFLFSDLMAEVTSALLGPNVYLFHEQY
;
A
#
# COMPACT_ATOMS: atom_id res chain seq x y z
N MET A 1 -10.45 14.59 12.85
CA MET A 1 -9.78 15.00 11.61
C MET A 1 -8.35 14.46 11.67
N ILE A 2 -8.05 13.50 10.82
CA ILE A 2 -6.79 12.74 10.74
C ILE A 2 -5.69 13.59 10.10
N VAL A 3 -6.07 14.44 9.14
CA VAL A 3 -5.18 15.40 8.46
C VAL A 3 -5.49 16.80 8.99
N THR A 4 -4.47 17.52 9.49
CA THR A 4 -4.66 18.89 10.00
C THR A 4 -4.66 19.93 8.88
N PRO A 5 -5.21 21.15 9.09
CA PRO A 5 -5.11 22.24 8.13
C PRO A 5 -3.67 22.56 7.72
N GLU A 6 -2.72 22.49 8.66
CA GLU A 6 -1.30 22.72 8.39
C GLU A 6 -0.72 21.64 7.49
N GLN A 7 -1.14 20.38 7.64
CA GLN A 7 -0.71 19.29 6.76
C GLN A 7 -1.33 19.41 5.36
N VAL A 8 -2.58 19.87 5.25
CA VAL A 8 -3.19 20.20 3.95
C VAL A 8 -2.39 21.32 3.26
N GLN A 9 -2.05 22.38 3.99
CA GLN A 9 -1.23 23.46 3.46
C GLN A 9 0.18 22.96 3.04
N GLN A 10 0.83 22.14 3.88
CA GLN A 10 2.11 21.54 3.55
C GLN A 10 2.04 20.71 2.27
N TYR A 11 1.00 19.89 2.11
CA TYR A 11 0.79 19.10 0.90
C TYR A 11 0.63 19.98 -0.35
N GLN A 12 -0.12 21.09 -0.26
CA GLN A 12 -0.30 22.03 -1.36
C GLN A 12 0.99 22.76 -1.75
N GLU A 13 1.82 23.13 -0.78
CA GLU A 13 3.06 23.89 -1.01
C GLU A 13 4.24 22.99 -1.42
N GLN A 14 4.32 21.78 -0.84
CA GLN A 14 5.49 20.90 -0.94
C GLN A 14 5.23 19.62 -1.75
N GLY A 15 3.97 19.31 -2.05
CA GLY A 15 3.58 18.08 -2.73
C GLY A 15 3.55 16.82 -1.85
N TYR A 16 3.82 16.95 -0.54
CA TYR A 16 3.76 15.85 0.42
C TYR A 16 3.50 16.36 1.85
N CYS A 17 2.98 15.48 2.71
CA CYS A 17 2.94 15.68 4.16
C CYS A 17 3.13 14.32 4.86
N VAL A 18 3.55 14.34 6.13
CA VAL A 18 3.76 13.11 6.93
C VAL A 18 2.67 12.99 7.99
N LEU A 19 1.97 11.84 7.99
CA LEU A 19 1.01 11.47 9.03
C LEU A 19 1.64 10.41 9.94
N GLU A 20 2.10 10.82 11.13
CA GLU A 20 2.77 9.90 12.05
C GLU A 20 1.80 8.87 12.64
N LYS A 21 2.20 7.58 12.61
CA LYS A 21 1.47 6.47 13.25
C LYS A 21 -0.02 6.38 12.84
N VAL A 22 -0.34 6.83 11.63
CA VAL A 22 -1.72 6.98 11.18
C VAL A 22 -2.43 5.65 10.93
N ILE A 23 -1.66 4.59 10.62
CA ILE A 23 -2.20 3.26 10.33
C ILE A 23 -2.46 2.53 11.67
N PRO A 24 -3.70 2.12 11.97
CA PRO A 24 -4.01 1.31 13.14
C PRO A 24 -3.20 0.00 13.15
N GLN A 25 -2.78 -0.42 14.35
CA GLN A 25 -1.92 -1.59 14.51
C GLN A 25 -2.50 -2.86 13.87
N THR A 26 -3.82 -3.04 13.97
CA THR A 26 -4.54 -4.18 13.37
C THR A 26 -4.42 -4.21 11.84
N TYR A 27 -4.56 -3.06 11.17
CA TYR A 27 -4.33 -2.97 9.73
C TYR A 27 -2.86 -3.19 9.39
N LEU A 28 -1.95 -2.59 10.15
CA LEU A 28 -0.51 -2.71 9.90
C LEU A 28 -0.03 -4.17 9.94
N ASP A 29 -0.48 -4.93 10.94
CA ASP A 29 -0.10 -6.34 11.09
C ASP A 29 -0.70 -7.20 9.98
N GLY A 30 -1.97 -6.95 9.62
CA GLY A 30 -2.61 -7.62 8.50
C GLY A 30 -1.92 -7.35 7.16
N LEU A 31 -1.60 -6.08 6.87
CA LEU A 31 -0.89 -5.69 5.66
C LEU A 31 0.49 -6.37 5.58
N ARG A 32 1.25 -6.41 6.68
CA ARG A 32 2.54 -7.10 6.76
C ARG A 32 2.42 -8.59 6.44
N SER A 33 1.42 -9.25 7.03
CA SER A 33 1.17 -10.69 6.78
C SER A 33 0.88 -10.95 5.31
N GLU A 34 0.04 -10.13 4.68
CA GLU A 34 -0.35 -10.31 3.28
C GLU A 34 0.79 -10.02 2.32
N CYS A 35 1.59 -8.97 2.58
CA CYS A 35 2.81 -8.72 1.82
C CYS A 35 3.81 -9.87 1.92
N GLY A 36 3.98 -10.45 3.11
CA GLY A 36 4.79 -11.66 3.31
C GLY A 36 4.30 -12.83 2.48
N ARG A 37 3.00 -13.13 2.54
CA ARG A 37 2.37 -14.17 1.72
C ARG A 37 2.63 -13.98 0.23
N PHE A 38 2.55 -12.75 -0.28
CA PHE A 38 2.83 -12.47 -1.69
C PHE A 38 4.30 -12.65 -2.06
N ILE A 39 5.24 -12.29 -1.17
CA ILE A 39 6.66 -12.58 -1.37
C ILE A 39 6.89 -14.10 -1.47
N ASP A 40 6.30 -14.88 -0.57
CA ASP A 40 6.44 -16.34 -0.55
C ASP A 40 5.91 -16.97 -1.84
N MET A 41 4.78 -16.46 -2.37
CA MET A 41 4.25 -16.88 -3.67
C MET A 41 5.23 -16.57 -4.81
N MET A 42 5.90 -15.40 -4.79
CA MET A 42 6.91 -15.08 -5.78
C MET A 42 8.16 -15.97 -5.66
N HIS A 43 8.56 -16.34 -4.44
CA HIS A 43 9.67 -17.28 -4.23
C HIS A 43 9.33 -18.66 -4.76
N ALA A 44 8.12 -19.16 -4.50
CA ALA A 44 7.66 -20.43 -5.03
C ALA A 44 7.66 -20.44 -6.57
N GLU A 45 7.22 -19.35 -7.20
CA GLU A 45 7.27 -19.21 -8.66
C GLU A 45 8.71 -19.16 -9.19
N MET A 46 9.59 -18.42 -8.52
CA MET A 46 11.02 -18.39 -8.82
C MET A 46 11.66 -19.78 -8.70
N ASP A 47 11.34 -20.54 -7.65
CA ASP A 47 11.82 -21.91 -7.44
C ASP A 47 11.32 -22.84 -8.56
N ALA A 48 10.04 -22.75 -8.93
CA ALA A 48 9.44 -23.53 -10.01
C ALA A 48 10.12 -23.27 -11.37
N GLN A 49 10.53 -22.03 -11.62
CA GLN A 49 11.24 -21.63 -12.84
C GLN A 49 12.76 -21.80 -12.75
N GLY A 50 13.31 -22.18 -11.60
CA GLY A 50 14.76 -22.27 -11.38
C GLY A 50 15.50 -20.92 -11.55
N THR A 51 14.82 -19.81 -11.25
CA THR A 51 15.34 -18.44 -11.42
C THR A 51 15.31 -17.68 -10.10
N ASN A 52 16.06 -16.58 -10.02
CA ASN A 52 15.98 -15.62 -8.90
C ASN A 52 15.35 -14.28 -9.32
N THR A 53 14.83 -14.22 -10.54
CA THR A 53 14.29 -12.99 -11.14
C THR A 53 12.96 -13.28 -11.83
N LEU A 54 11.94 -12.48 -11.51
CA LEU A 54 10.66 -12.44 -12.20
C LEU A 54 10.41 -11.02 -12.70
N GLY A 55 10.65 -10.79 -14.00
CA GLY A 55 10.63 -9.45 -14.59
C GLY A 55 11.65 -8.53 -13.90
N ILE A 56 11.15 -7.45 -13.27
CA ILE A 56 11.96 -6.48 -12.51
C ILE A 56 12.08 -6.82 -11.01
N SER A 57 11.50 -7.94 -10.57
CA SER A 57 11.62 -8.43 -9.19
C SER A 57 12.81 -9.37 -9.06
N HIS A 58 13.59 -9.18 -8.01
CA HIS A 58 14.81 -9.92 -7.69
C HIS A 58 14.74 -10.46 -6.26
N ARG A 59 14.93 -11.79 -6.11
CA ARG A 59 14.91 -12.47 -4.80
C ARG A 59 15.82 -11.77 -3.81
N ASN A 60 15.29 -11.53 -2.61
CA ASN A 60 15.94 -10.91 -1.46
C ASN A 60 16.53 -9.52 -1.74
N ARG A 61 16.04 -8.81 -2.76
CA ARG A 61 16.47 -7.45 -3.09
C ARG A 61 15.31 -6.49 -3.31
N ARG A 62 14.41 -6.82 -4.25
CA ARG A 62 13.31 -5.95 -4.65
C ARG A 62 12.15 -6.77 -5.20
N TYR A 63 10.94 -6.47 -4.75
CA TYR A 63 9.72 -7.09 -5.26
C TYR A 63 8.83 -6.02 -5.86
N PHE A 64 8.04 -6.41 -6.85
CA PHE A 64 6.98 -5.60 -7.43
C PHE A 64 5.72 -6.45 -7.42
N VAL A 65 4.98 -6.37 -6.32
CA VAL A 65 3.70 -7.05 -6.13
C VAL A 65 2.61 -6.03 -6.37
N SER A 66 1.94 -6.09 -7.52
CA SER A 66 0.93 -5.10 -7.91
C SER A 66 -0.42 -5.73 -8.17
N ARG A 67 -1.49 -4.96 -7.96
CA ARG A 67 -2.87 -5.35 -8.30
C ARG A 67 -3.37 -6.62 -7.60
N ARG A 68 -2.87 -6.87 -6.38
CA ARG A 68 -3.24 -8.03 -5.55
C ARG A 68 -4.28 -7.70 -4.49
N TYR A 69 -4.74 -6.44 -4.36
CA TYR A 69 -5.73 -6.11 -3.33
C TYR A 69 -7.00 -6.97 -3.42
N GLN A 70 -7.43 -7.32 -4.63
CA GLN A 70 -8.61 -8.16 -4.88
C GLN A 70 -8.48 -9.58 -4.34
N GLU A 71 -7.25 -10.06 -4.11
CA GLU A 71 -6.96 -11.38 -3.54
C GLU A 71 -6.86 -11.34 -2.01
N SER A 72 -7.07 -10.17 -1.40
CA SER A 72 -6.88 -9.96 0.03
C SER A 72 -7.97 -9.08 0.64
N PRO A 73 -8.86 -9.64 1.47
CA PRO A 73 -9.84 -8.86 2.21
C PRO A 73 -9.19 -7.82 3.13
N ILE A 74 -7.99 -8.10 3.63
CA ILE A 74 -7.23 -7.18 4.50
C ILE A 74 -6.72 -5.97 3.69
N VAL A 75 -6.07 -6.20 2.55
CA VAL A 75 -5.58 -5.11 1.70
C VAL A 75 -6.75 -4.32 1.13
N THR A 76 -7.80 -4.98 0.65
CA THR A 76 -9.04 -4.33 0.20
C THR A 76 -9.65 -3.49 1.31
N GLY A 77 -9.81 -4.05 2.51
CA GLY A 77 -10.39 -3.36 3.65
C GLY A 77 -9.59 -2.12 4.05
N PHE A 78 -8.26 -2.18 3.99
CA PHE A 78 -7.41 -1.01 4.23
C PHE A 78 -7.55 0.06 3.14
N LEU A 79 -7.42 -0.30 1.86
CA LEU A 79 -7.44 0.64 0.73
C LEU A 79 -8.78 1.40 0.63
N PHE A 80 -9.89 0.76 0.99
CA PHE A 80 -11.23 1.35 0.97
C PHE A 80 -11.77 1.67 2.36
N SER A 81 -10.90 1.81 3.36
CA SER A 81 -11.29 2.18 4.73
C SER A 81 -11.66 3.67 4.84
N ASP A 82 -12.41 4.01 5.90
CA ASP A 82 -12.68 5.40 6.27
C ASP A 82 -11.40 6.22 6.49
N LEU A 83 -10.34 5.58 6.99
CA LEU A 83 -9.01 6.20 7.12
C LEU A 83 -8.49 6.67 5.76
N MET A 84 -8.46 5.79 4.76
CA MET A 84 -7.99 6.15 3.42
C MET A 84 -8.93 7.16 2.76
N ALA A 85 -10.24 7.05 2.95
CA ALA A 85 -11.22 8.01 2.46
C ALA A 85 -11.02 9.41 3.06
N GLU A 86 -10.79 9.52 4.36
CA GLU A 86 -10.56 10.80 5.04
C GLU A 86 -9.23 11.43 4.60
N VAL A 87 -8.15 10.64 4.58
CA VAL A 87 -6.81 11.14 4.17
C VAL A 87 -6.83 11.62 2.73
N THR A 88 -7.35 10.79 1.81
CA THR A 88 -7.35 11.14 0.38
C THR A 88 -8.30 12.29 0.08
N SER A 89 -9.48 12.36 0.71
CA SER A 89 -10.41 13.47 0.48
C SER A 89 -9.89 14.80 1.01
N ALA A 90 -9.19 14.79 2.15
CA ALA A 90 -8.57 15.99 2.71
C ALA A 90 -7.44 16.55 1.82
N LEU A 91 -6.66 15.68 1.18
CA LEU A 91 -5.47 16.09 0.42
C LEU A 91 -5.74 16.28 -1.09
N LEU A 92 -6.59 15.43 -1.68
CA LEU A 92 -6.81 15.33 -3.12
C LEU A 92 -8.18 15.86 -3.57
N GLY A 93 -9.11 16.06 -2.62
CA GLY A 93 -10.47 16.48 -2.89
C GLY A 93 -11.49 15.31 -2.93
N PRO A 94 -12.76 15.59 -3.23
CA PRO A 94 -13.86 14.67 -2.93
C PRO A 94 -13.97 13.45 -3.85
N ASN A 95 -13.29 13.45 -4.99
CA ASN A 95 -13.40 12.39 -6.01
C ASN A 95 -12.04 11.72 -6.22
N VAL A 96 -11.80 10.61 -5.52
CA VAL A 96 -10.55 9.86 -5.59
C VAL A 96 -10.84 8.42 -5.99
N TYR A 97 -10.04 7.88 -6.91
CA TYR A 97 -10.18 6.52 -7.42
C TYR A 97 -8.86 5.77 -7.22
N LEU A 98 -8.95 4.50 -6.82
CA LEU A 98 -7.80 3.61 -6.79
C LEU A 98 -7.33 3.34 -8.23
N PHE A 99 -6.14 3.81 -8.57
CA PHE A 99 -5.53 3.55 -9.89
C PHE A 99 -4.59 2.36 -9.88
N HIS A 100 -3.68 2.31 -8.91
CA HIS A 100 -2.66 1.28 -8.80
C HIS A 100 -2.14 1.20 -7.37
N GLU A 101 -2.06 -0.01 -6.84
CA GLU A 101 -1.38 -0.34 -5.59
C GLU A 101 -0.23 -1.31 -5.86
N GLN A 102 0.83 -1.13 -5.09
CA GLN A 102 2.05 -1.91 -5.20
C GLN A 102 2.71 -2.05 -3.84
N TYR A 103 3.25 -3.25 -3.61
CA TYR A 103 4.22 -3.54 -2.57
C TYR A 103 5.58 -3.86 -3.21
#